data_AF-A0AAE4Q1S5-F1
#
_entry.id   AF-A0AAE4Q1S5-F1
#
_cell.length_a   1.000
_cell.length_b   1.000
_cell.length_c   1.000
_cell.angle_alpha   90.00
_cell.angle_beta   90.00
_cell.angle_gamma   90.00
#
_symmetry.space_group_name_H-M   'P 1'
#
loop_
_entity.id
_entity.type
_entity.pdbx_description
1 polymer ?
#
loop_
_entity_poly.entity_id
_entity_poly.type
_entity_poly.pdbx_seq_one_letter_code
_entity_poly.pdbx_strand_id
1 'polypeptide(L)'
;MSTLAAAERMLATGQFYSAGMLAAELGITAVDASGKLSNIRTSKKYQCVVTPLPNRKVKVIAINGKSISKQSLWDLVLFNRPLQSGVHA
;
A
#
# COMPACT_ATOMS: atom_id res chain seq x y z
N MET A 1 5.88 11.83 -5.57
CA MET A 1 5.02 10.78 -4.97
C MET A 1 5.85 9.62 -4.42
N SER A 2 5.70 9.34 -3.12
CA SER A 2 6.40 8.26 -2.43
C SER A 2 5.79 6.88 -2.73
N THR A 3 6.58 5.82 -2.63
CA THR A 3 6.12 4.42 -2.77
C THR A 3 5.04 4.04 -1.76
N LEU A 4 5.08 4.64 -0.57
CA LEU A 4 4.09 4.43 0.48
C LEU A 4 2.72 4.98 0.06
N ALA A 5 2.66 6.21 -0.46
CA ALA A 5 1.41 6.80 -0.94
C ALA A 5 0.77 5.98 -2.07
N ALA A 6 1.60 5.42 -2.97
CA ALA A 6 1.12 4.50 -4.01
C ALA A 6 0.55 3.20 -3.41
N ALA A 7 1.25 2.61 -2.44
CA ALA A 7 0.79 1.40 -1.75
C ALA A 7 -0.51 1.63 -0.96
N GLU A 8 -0.67 2.78 -0.32
CA GLU A 8 -1.90 3.15 0.39
C GLU A 8 -3.09 3.29 -0.54
N ARG A 9 -2.90 3.93 -1.70
CA ARG A 9 -3.94 4.00 -2.74
C ARG A 9 -4.31 2.63 -3.28
N MET A 10 -3.33 1.76 -3.51
CA MET A 10 -3.57 0.37 -3.91
C MET A 10 -4.30 -0.45 -2.84
N LEU A 11 -4.02 -0.19 -1.56
CA LEU A 11 -4.69 -0.85 -0.43
C LEU A 11 -6.13 -0.35 -0.27
N ALA A 12 -6.36 0.97 -0.39
CA ALA A 12 -7.68 1.57 -0.25
C ALA A 12 -8.65 1.10 -1.34
N THR A 13 -8.15 0.91 -2.56
CA THR A 13 -8.94 0.41 -3.70
C THR A 13 -9.05 -1.10 -3.72
N GLY A 14 -8.05 -1.82 -3.19
CA GLY A 14 -8.02 -3.27 -3.13
C GLY A 14 -8.04 -3.95 -4.51
N GLN A 15 -7.67 -3.24 -5.57
CA GLN A 15 -7.68 -3.72 -6.95
C GLN A 15 -6.32 -4.23 -7.41
N PHE A 16 -6.31 -4.97 -8.52
CA PHE A 16 -5.09 -5.38 -9.20
C PHE A 16 -4.60 -4.28 -10.14
N TYR A 17 -3.42 -3.73 -9.85
CA TYR A 17 -2.83 -2.66 -10.64
C TYR A 17 -1.76 -3.17 -11.59
N SER A 18 -1.79 -2.64 -12.82
CA SER A 18 -0.64 -2.62 -13.72
C SER A 18 0.10 -1.28 -13.58
N ALA A 19 1.32 -1.20 -14.11
CA ALA A 19 2.08 0.05 -14.11
C ALA A 19 1.32 1.19 -14.81
N GLY A 20 0.61 0.89 -15.91
CA GLY A 20 -0.20 1.88 -16.63
C GLY A 20 -1.43 2.34 -15.83
N MET A 21 -2.14 1.43 -15.17
CA MET A 21 -3.29 1.80 -14.32
C MET A 21 -2.85 2.66 -13.14
N LEU A 22 -1.76 2.26 -12.47
CA LEU A 22 -1.22 3.02 -11.33
C LEU A 22 -0.69 4.40 -11.76
N ALA A 23 -0.10 4.49 -12.95
CA ALA A 23 0.35 5.75 -13.54
C ALA A 23 -0.82 6.70 -13.83
N ALA A 24 -1.88 6.19 -14.47
CA ALA A 24 -3.08 6.98 -14.77
C ALA A 24 -3.77 7.50 -13.51
N GLU A 25 -3.92 6.65 -12.49
CA GLU A 25 -4.59 6.99 -11.23
C GLU A 25 -3.80 7.99 -10.38
N LEU A 26 -2.47 7.93 -10.43
CA LEU A 26 -1.60 8.81 -9.65
C LEU A 26 -1.12 10.04 -10.44
N GLY A 27 -1.44 10.14 -11.73
CA GLY A 27 -0.93 11.19 -12.62
C GLY A 27 0.59 11.18 -12.77
N ILE A 28 1.23 10.00 -12.71
CA ILE A 28 2.69 9.84 -12.86
C ILE A 28 3.04 9.10 -14.15
N THR A 29 4.32 9.10 -14.52
CA THR A 29 4.79 8.33 -15.68
C THR A 29 4.69 6.82 -15.43
N ALA A 30 4.46 6.04 -16.50
CA ALA A 30 4.41 4.58 -16.43
C ALA A 30 5.74 3.97 -15.95
N VAL A 31 6.87 4.59 -16.30
CA VAL A 31 8.21 4.18 -15.87
C VAL A 31 8.36 4.34 -14.36
N ASP A 32 7.94 5.49 -13.83
CA ASP A 32 7.95 5.78 -12.40
C ASP A 32 7.01 4.86 -11.62
N ALA A 33 5.84 4.54 -12.16
CA ALA A 33 4.89 3.61 -11.58
C ALA A 33 5.46 2.18 -11.54
N SER A 34 6.13 1.74 -12.63
CA SER A 34 6.78 0.43 -12.71
C SER A 34 7.89 0.27 -11.67
N GLY A 35 8.73 1.30 -11.50
CA GLY A 35 9.76 1.31 -10.46
C GLY A 35 9.16 1.21 -9.05
N LYS A 36 8.06 1.93 -8.78
CA LYS A 36 7.34 1.87 -7.51
C LYS A 36 6.73 0.49 -7.25
N LEU A 37 6.06 -0.10 -8.25
CA LEU A 37 5.50 -1.45 -8.15
C LEU A 37 6.58 -2.51 -7.91
N SER A 38 7.72 -2.38 -8.59
CA SER A 38 8.85 -3.28 -8.35
C SER A 38 9.39 -3.13 -6.92
N ASN A 39 9.49 -1.91 -6.41
CA ASN A 39 9.93 -1.68 -5.03
C ASN A 39 8.93 -2.24 -4.00
N ILE A 40 7.62 -2.05 -4.23
CA ILE A 40 6.55 -2.61 -3.39
C ILE A 40 6.63 -4.14 -3.37
N ARG A 41 6.86 -4.77 -4.53
CA ARG A 41 6.97 -6.23 -4.64
C ARG A 41 8.19 -6.80 -3.92
N THR A 42 9.33 -6.13 -4.03
CA THR A 42 10.60 -6.64 -3.48
C THR A 42 10.73 -6.34 -1.99
N SER A 43 10.09 -5.27 -1.51
CA SER A 43 10.17 -4.85 -0.12
C SER A 43 9.30 -5.71 0.80
N LYS A 44 9.90 -6.28 1.86
CA LYS A 44 9.20 -7.01 2.94
C LYS A 44 8.16 -6.19 3.71
N LYS A 45 8.16 -4.86 3.51
CA LYS A 45 7.21 -3.92 4.14
C LYS A 45 5.81 -4.00 3.51
N TYR A 46 5.65 -4.60 2.33
CA TYR A 46 4.37 -4.68 1.67
C TYR A 46 4.01 -6.13 1.41
N GLN A 47 2.80 -6.51 1.79
CA GLN A 47 2.24 -7.80 1.47
C GLN A 47 1.42 -7.65 0.19
N CYS A 48 1.85 -8.30 -0.88
CA CYS A 48 1.24 -8.16 -2.20
C CYS A 48 0.90 -9.51 -2.83
N VAL A 49 -0.25 -9.59 -3.51
CA VAL A 49 -0.58 -10.67 -4.45
C VAL A 49 -0.08 -10.27 -5.82
N VAL A 50 0.60 -11.19 -6.49
CA VAL A 50 1.08 -11.01 -7.85
C VAL A 50 0.43 -12.07 -8.74
N THR A 51 -0.27 -11.67 -9.79
CA THR A 51 -0.77 -12.63 -10.80
C THR A 51 0.38 -13.17 -11.67
N PRO A 52 0.24 -14.36 -12.27
CA PRO A 52 1.23 -14.90 -13.19
C PRO A 52 1.33 -14.10 -14.51
N LEU A 53 2.40 -14.34 -15.27
CA LEU A 53 2.61 -13.80 -16.62
C LEU A 53 1.54 -14.32 -17.60
N PRO A 54 1.24 -13.61 -18.71
CA PRO A 54 1.89 -12.39 -19.24
C PRO A 54 1.32 -11.08 -18.68
N ASN A 55 0.13 -11.09 -18.07
CA ASN A 55 -0.50 -9.89 -17.49
C ASN A 55 -0.25 -9.81 -15.99
N ARG A 56 1.04 -9.64 -15.63
CA ARG A 56 1.46 -9.54 -14.23
C ARG A 56 0.88 -8.27 -13.61
N LYS A 57 -0.06 -8.43 -12.67
CA LYS A 57 -0.65 -7.35 -11.89
C LYS A 57 -0.27 -7.52 -10.44
N VAL A 58 -0.17 -6.41 -9.73
CA VAL A 58 0.18 -6.38 -8.32
C VAL A 58 -0.98 -5.78 -7.55
N LYS A 59 -1.43 -6.49 -6.53
CA LYS A 59 -2.42 -6.01 -5.56
C LYS A 59 -1.75 -5.96 -4.19
N VAL A 60 -1.81 -4.80 -3.53
CA VAL A 60 -1.34 -4.67 -2.14
C VAL A 60 -2.47 -5.13 -1.23
N ILE A 61 -2.19 -6.09 -0.35
CA ILE A 61 -3.14 -6.61 0.64
C ILE A 61 -2.93 -5.90 1.99
N ALA A 62 -1.67 -5.75 2.38
CA ALA A 62 -1.32 -5.16 3.67
C ALA A 62 -0.01 -4.39 3.54
N ILE A 63 0.12 -3.34 4.34
CA ILE A 63 1.34 -2.57 4.49
C ILE A 63 1.87 -2.88 5.88
N ASN A 64 2.89 -3.73 5.95
CA ASN A 64 3.59 -4.09 7.18
C ASN A 64 4.47 -2.91 7.60
N GLY A 65 3.95 -2.11 8.54
CA GLY A 65 4.53 -0.82 8.90
C GLY A 65 3.55 0.23 9.37
N LYS A 66 2.22 0.00 9.26
CA LYS A 66 1.29 0.64 10.20
C LYS A 66 1.50 0.00 11.57
N SER A 67 2.58 0.40 12.24
CA SER A 67 2.74 0.16 13.66
C SER A 67 1.57 0.84 14.34
N ILE A 68 0.52 0.08 14.62
CA ILE A 68 -0.44 0.49 15.64
C ILE A 68 0.42 0.66 16.89
N SER A 69 0.56 1.91 17.35
CA SER A 69 1.33 2.17 18.56
C SER A 69 0.74 1.30 19.67
N LYS A 70 1.57 0.70 20.51
CA LYS A 70 1.09 -0.08 21.67
C LYS A 70 0.09 0.73 22.50
N GLN A 71 0.26 2.06 22.53
CA GLN A 71 -0.67 3.00 23.14
C GLN A 71 -2.05 2.99 22.47
N SER A 72 -2.13 2.95 21.15
CA SER A 72 -3.40 2.85 20.41
C SER A 72 -4.10 1.51 20.61
N LEU A 73 -3.35 0.43 20.85
CA LEU A 73 -3.93 -0.86 21.26
C LEU A 73 -4.52 -0.78 22.67
N TRP A 74 -3.81 -0.18 23.62
CA TRP A 74 -4.33 0.05 24.96
C TRP A 74 -5.54 0.98 24.96
N ASP A 75 -5.55 2.03 24.14
CA ASP A 75 -6.67 2.97 24.04
C ASP A 75 -7.94 2.29 23.47
N LEU A 76 -7.77 1.34 22.54
CA LEU A 76 -8.87 0.49 22.06
C LEU A 76 -9.40 -0.43 23.17
N VAL A 77 -8.53 -1.07 23.94
CA VAL A 77 -8.94 -2.00 25.01
C VAL A 77 -9.59 -1.26 26.19
N LEU A 78 -9.04 -0.12 26.58
CA LEU A 78 -9.47 0.64 27.74
C LEU A 78 -10.64 1.57 27.44
N PHE A 79 -10.72 2.12 26.22
CA PHE A 79 -11.67 3.18 25.87
C PHE A 79 -12.52 2.86 24.64
N ASN A 80 -12.40 1.67 24.04
CA ASN A 80 -13.13 1.23 22.85
C ASN A 80 -13.05 2.23 21.68
N ARG A 81 -11.93 2.98 21.58
CA ARG A 81 -11.74 3.97 20.51
C ARG A 81 -11.21 3.30 19.25
N PRO A 82 -11.65 3.77 18.06
CA PRO A 82 -11.18 3.23 16.80
C PRO A 82 -9.70 3.53 16.62
N LEU A 83 -8.97 2.53 16.11
CA LEU A 83 -7.54 2.65 15.83
C LEU A 83 -7.31 3.78 14.83
N GLN A 84 -6.73 4.89 15.30
CA GLN A 84 -6.25 5.92 14.40
C GLN A 84 -5.09 5.37 13.60
N SER A 85 -5.36 5.09 12.32
CA SER A 85 -4.34 4.82 11.32
C SER A 85 -3.45 6.06 11.22
N GLY A 86 -2.23 5.97 11.74
CA GLY A 86 -1.28 7.08 11.79
C GLY A 86 -1.17 7.83 10.46
N VAL A 87 -1.74 9.04 10.41
CA VAL A 87 -1.33 10.12 9.53
C VAL A 87 -0.11 10.73 10.22
N HIS A 88 1.07 10.41 9.72
CA HIS A 88 2.24 11.21 10.04
C HIS A 88 2.20 12.43 9.12
N ALA A 89 1.89 13.59 9.72
CA ALA A 89 2.18 14.90 9.15
C ALA A 89 3.68 15.14 9.07
#